data_AF-A0A1W6BV65-F1
#
_entry.id   AF-A0A1W6BV65-F1
#
_cell.length_a   1.000
_cell.length_b   1.000
_cell.length_c   1.000
_cell.angle_alpha   90.00
_cell.angle_beta   90.00
_cell.angle_gamma   90.00
#
_symmetry.space_group_name_H-M   'P 1'
#
loop_
_entity.id
_entity.type
_entity.pdbx_description
1 polymer ?
#
loop_
_entity_poly.entity_id
_entity_poly.type
_entity_poly.pdbx_seq_one_letter_code
_entity_poly.pdbx_strand_id
1 'polypeptide(L)'
;MKEKEELEGEYSLDINNNENDEQTYPLENIRIEKGRMSLFEIKRRQEKGDIEISPEFQRENVWKEKQKSELIESVLMGIPIPVFYFFESKDTKIQIVDGRQRISTFIDFMNDKFELKQLNIIKDIISKKFSDLTAIQKRKIEDYQIDIYTIQPPTPEQVKFNIFDRVNRGGTQLNNQEMRNALYQGKSTELIKNLSELEIFKKATGNSIKPKRMKDRYIILRFIGFYLYFYRILPNDIQYKGNINEFLSKIMIFLNNKRDSYLIGEIEANFKRIMTFAHKNYGENIFRFNNSNENRRPINMALFESLSYLFALCYETNIIPKKEKIEKLKSEFDSSKKFIIGIDSIPSVEYRFNKVTEFFNKVKNDYKY
;
A
#
# COMPACT_ATOMS: atom_id res chain seq x y z
N MET A 1 19.34 8.68 -19.16
CA MET A 1 18.63 7.44 -19.55
C MET A 1 17.19 7.58 -19.08
N LYS A 2 16.19 7.57 -19.97
CA LYS A 2 14.79 7.43 -19.53
C LYS A 2 14.67 6.03 -18.90
N GLU A 3 14.24 5.94 -17.65
CA GLU A 3 13.87 4.65 -17.08
C GLU A 3 12.81 4.02 -18.00
N LYS A 4 13.02 2.75 -18.35
CA LYS A 4 12.05 2.01 -19.17
C LYS A 4 10.82 1.80 -18.29
N GLU A 5 9.69 2.41 -18.64
CA GLU A 5 8.43 2.25 -17.90
C GLU A 5 8.14 0.75 -17.70
N GLU A 6 7.96 0.33 -16.44
CA GLU A 6 7.70 -1.08 -16.12
C GLU A 6 6.20 -1.41 -16.21
N LEU A 7 5.34 -0.39 -16.10
CA LEU A 7 3.90 -0.44 -16.26
C LEU A 7 3.42 0.73 -17.13
N GLU A 8 2.56 0.47 -18.11
CA GLU A 8 1.90 1.53 -18.87
C GLU A 8 0.75 2.13 -18.06
N GLY A 9 0.70 3.46 -18.01
CA GLY A 9 -0.27 4.24 -17.23
C GLY A 9 0.14 4.48 -15.78
N GLU A 10 1.39 4.19 -15.40
CA GLU A 10 1.83 4.19 -13.99
C GLU A 10 1.88 5.56 -13.30
N TYR A 11 1.55 6.65 -14.00
CA TYR A 11 1.52 8.04 -13.50
C TYR A 11 0.80 8.18 -12.14
N SER A 12 -0.29 7.43 -11.93
CA SER A 12 -1.03 7.37 -10.66
C SER A 12 -0.25 6.88 -9.42
N LEU A 13 0.94 6.28 -9.59
CA LEU A 13 1.85 5.92 -8.51
C LEU A 13 2.56 7.14 -7.92
N ASP A 14 2.71 8.21 -8.70
CA ASP A 14 3.46 9.39 -8.30
C ASP A 14 2.61 10.35 -7.46
N ILE A 15 3.26 10.96 -6.47
CA ILE A 15 2.60 11.90 -5.54
C ILE A 15 2.14 13.18 -6.25
N ASN A 16 2.75 13.53 -7.38
CA ASN A 16 2.52 14.81 -8.07
C ASN A 16 1.30 14.80 -9.03
N ASN A 17 0.64 13.67 -9.26
CA ASN A 17 -0.44 13.56 -10.26
C ASN A 17 -1.86 13.81 -9.73
N ASN A 18 -2.00 14.53 -8.60
CA ASN A 18 -3.30 14.95 -8.09
C ASN A 18 -3.80 16.22 -8.82
N GLU A 19 -4.08 16.13 -10.12
CA GLU A 19 -4.67 17.24 -10.89
C GLU A 19 -6.16 17.50 -10.56
N ASN A 20 -6.75 16.80 -9.59
CA ASN A 20 -8.15 16.94 -9.17
C ASN A 20 -8.34 17.39 -7.71
N ASP A 21 -7.37 18.07 -7.10
CA ASP A 21 -7.43 18.53 -5.70
C ASP A 21 -8.12 19.92 -5.56
N GLU A 22 -9.28 20.14 -6.17
CA GLU A 22 -10.19 21.26 -5.82
C GLU A 22 -11.07 20.95 -4.59
N GLN A 23 -10.75 19.90 -3.84
CA GLN A 23 -11.53 19.52 -2.67
C GLN A 23 -11.11 20.38 -1.47
N THR A 24 -11.95 21.36 -1.13
CA THR A 24 -11.79 22.14 0.10
C THR A 24 -12.21 21.29 1.28
N TYR A 25 -11.26 20.96 2.15
CA TYR A 25 -11.54 20.26 3.41
C TYR A 25 -11.83 21.28 4.50
N PRO A 26 -12.96 21.17 5.22
CA PRO A 26 -13.25 22.09 6.31
C PRO A 26 -12.22 21.89 7.41
N LEU A 27 -11.57 23.00 7.82
CA LEU A 27 -10.49 23.00 8.81
C LEU A 27 -10.92 22.37 10.14
N GLU A 28 -12.20 22.48 10.50
CA GLU A 28 -12.79 21.87 11.70
C GLU A 28 -12.65 20.35 11.78
N ASN A 29 -12.48 19.66 10.64
CA ASN A 29 -12.32 18.21 10.61
C ASN A 29 -10.86 17.79 10.77
N ILE A 30 -9.89 18.70 10.71
CA ILE A 30 -8.46 18.39 10.85
C ILE A 30 -8.07 18.52 12.32
N ARG A 31 -7.83 17.38 12.97
CA ARG A 31 -7.48 17.32 14.40
C ARG A 31 -6.08 16.77 14.58
N ILE A 32 -5.16 17.63 15.01
CA ILE A 32 -3.78 17.26 15.37
C ILE A 32 -3.54 17.65 16.82
N GLU A 33 -3.35 16.67 17.68
CA GLU A 33 -3.03 16.86 19.09
C GLU A 33 -1.51 16.86 19.30
N LYS A 34 -1.01 17.81 20.08
CA LYS A 34 0.38 17.87 20.53
C LYS A 34 0.46 17.25 21.92
N GLY A 35 1.38 16.32 22.12
CA GLY A 35 1.55 15.65 23.39
C GLY A 35 2.99 15.22 23.67
N ARG A 36 3.19 14.64 24.85
CA ARG A 36 4.43 14.01 25.27
C ARG A 36 4.14 12.63 25.84
N MET A 37 5.07 11.70 25.65
CA MET A 37 4.98 10.37 26.24
C MET A 37 6.37 9.90 26.68
N SER A 38 6.46 9.21 27.81
CA SER A 38 7.72 8.59 28.22
C SER A 38 8.01 7.35 27.38
N LEU A 39 9.28 6.98 27.24
CA LEU A 39 9.65 5.71 26.58
C LEU A 39 9.07 4.50 27.32
N PHE A 40 8.96 4.56 28.64
CA PHE A 40 8.28 3.53 29.43
C PHE A 40 6.81 3.39 29.07
N GLU A 41 6.08 4.49 28.91
CA GLU A 41 4.66 4.46 28.53
C GLU A 41 4.47 3.96 27.10
N ILE A 42 5.34 4.36 26.16
CA ILE A 42 5.35 3.83 24.80
C ILE A 42 5.51 2.30 24.81
N LYS A 43 6.48 1.77 25.56
CA LYS A 43 6.70 0.32 25.71
C LYS A 43 5.48 -0.37 26.29
N ARG A 44 4.93 0.15 27.40
CA ARG A 44 3.75 -0.40 28.08
C ARG A 44 2.53 -0.46 27.16
N ARG A 45 2.27 0.62 26.41
CA ARG A 45 1.14 0.68 25.46
C ARG A 45 1.35 -0.22 24.26
N GLN A 46 2.58 -0.37 23.79
CA GLN A 46 2.91 -1.33 22.75
C GLN A 46 2.67 -2.78 23.20
N GLU A 47 3.09 -3.14 24.41
CA GLU A 47 2.88 -4.48 24.99
C GLU A 47 1.39 -4.81 25.15
N LYS A 48 0.56 -3.81 25.45
CA LYS A 48 -0.91 -3.94 25.49
C LYS A 48 -1.57 -4.04 24.11
N GLY A 49 -0.85 -3.69 23.04
CA GLY A 49 -1.40 -3.62 21.69
C GLY A 49 -2.15 -2.32 21.38
N ASP A 50 -2.00 -1.28 22.22
CA ASP A 50 -2.57 0.06 21.98
C ASP A 50 -1.73 0.84 20.96
N ILE A 51 -0.42 0.59 20.91
CA ILE A 51 0.50 1.15 19.93
C ILE A 51 0.98 0.03 19.00
N GLU A 52 0.70 0.18 17.72
CA GLU A 52 1.16 -0.75 16.70
C GLU A 52 2.48 -0.25 16.08
N ILE A 53 3.56 -0.99 16.36
CA ILE A 53 4.86 -0.83 15.70
C ILE A 53 4.94 -1.90 14.62
N SER A 54 4.72 -1.47 13.40
CA SER A 54 4.75 -2.40 12.30
C SER A 54 6.14 -2.59 11.72
N PRO A 55 6.40 -3.75 11.06
CA PRO A 55 7.66 -4.00 10.38
C PRO A 55 7.95 -2.95 9.30
N GLU A 56 9.22 -2.65 9.12
CA GLU A 56 9.65 -1.73 8.08
C GLU A 56 9.45 -2.35 6.70
N PHE A 57 8.70 -1.67 5.83
CA PHE A 57 8.43 -2.18 4.48
C PHE A 57 9.60 -1.99 3.52
N GLN A 58 10.53 -1.10 3.86
CA GLN A 58 11.75 -0.86 3.13
C GLN A 58 12.88 -1.68 3.74
N ARG A 59 13.10 -2.90 3.22
CA ARG A 59 14.18 -3.79 3.68
C ARG A 59 15.58 -3.16 3.59
N GLU A 60 15.76 -2.12 2.76
CA GLU A 60 17.05 -1.51 2.48
C GLU A 60 17.44 -0.37 3.45
N ASN A 61 16.52 0.11 4.29
CA ASN A 61 16.73 1.31 5.13
C ASN A 61 16.82 1.03 6.64
N VAL A 62 17.07 -0.22 7.05
CA VAL A 62 17.16 -0.61 8.46
C VAL A 62 18.42 -0.02 9.12
N TRP A 63 18.26 0.68 10.25
CA TRP A 63 19.38 1.21 11.02
C TRP A 63 20.40 0.15 11.42
N LYS A 64 21.67 0.49 11.23
CA LYS A 64 22.82 -0.31 11.69
C LYS A 64 22.99 -0.17 13.20
N GLU A 65 23.67 -1.15 13.81
CA GLU A 65 23.91 -1.20 15.27
C GLU A 65 24.54 0.08 15.84
N LYS A 66 25.40 0.75 15.06
CA LYS A 66 25.98 2.05 15.45
C LYS A 66 24.90 3.13 15.63
N GLN A 67 24.00 3.29 14.66
CA GLN A 67 22.93 4.29 14.72
C GLN A 67 21.98 4.03 15.89
N LYS A 68 21.67 2.75 16.14
CA LYS A 68 20.87 2.35 17.30
C LYS A 68 21.53 2.75 18.61
N SER A 69 22.83 2.46 18.74
CA SER A 69 23.60 2.77 19.95
C SER A 69 23.73 4.28 20.19
N GLU A 70 24.00 5.07 19.14
CA GLU A 70 24.06 6.54 19.20
C GLU A 70 22.73 7.17 19.62
N LEU A 71 21.60 6.58 19.21
CA LEU A 71 20.28 7.04 19.67
C LEU A 71 20.08 6.81 21.18
N ILE A 72 20.50 5.65 21.71
CA ILE A 72 20.42 5.38 23.15
C ILE A 72 21.36 6.31 23.94
N GLU A 73 22.57 6.55 23.43
CA GLU A 73 23.52 7.51 24.00
C GLU A 73 22.91 8.92 24.06
N SER A 74 22.22 9.35 22.99
CA SER A 74 21.54 10.64 22.92
C SER A 74 20.46 10.79 24.02
N VAL A 75 19.67 9.74 24.26
CA VAL A 75 18.66 9.72 25.33
C VAL A 75 19.30 9.83 26.72
N LEU A 76 20.37 9.07 26.98
CA LEU A 76 21.09 9.12 28.26
C LEU A 76 21.72 10.50 28.55
N MET A 77 22.09 11.21 27.49
CA MET A 77 22.61 12.58 27.55
C MET A 77 21.51 13.65 27.66
N GLY A 78 20.24 13.30 27.45
CA GLY A 78 19.15 14.27 27.40
C GLY A 78 19.14 15.13 26.14
N ILE A 79 19.77 14.67 25.05
CA ILE A 79 19.74 15.37 23.76
C ILE A 79 18.31 15.29 23.21
N PRO A 80 17.69 16.40 22.79
CA PRO A 80 16.39 16.39 22.14
C PRO A 80 16.42 15.59 20.83
N ILE A 81 15.52 14.64 20.69
CA ILE A 81 15.32 13.88 19.44
C ILE A 81 14.19 14.49 18.61
N PRO A 82 14.16 14.29 17.27
CA PRO A 82 13.09 14.83 16.44
C PRO A 82 11.70 14.38 16.90
N VAL A 83 10.67 15.16 16.58
CA VAL A 83 9.29 14.83 16.96
C VAL A 83 8.82 13.53 16.29
N PHE A 84 7.76 12.94 16.85
CA PHE A 84 7.11 11.74 16.33
C PHE A 84 5.72 12.07 15.82
N TYR A 85 5.29 11.40 14.75
CA TYR A 85 3.94 11.53 14.20
C TYR A 85 3.19 10.21 14.34
N PHE A 86 2.00 10.27 14.92
CA PHE A 86 1.12 9.14 15.18
C PHE A 86 -0.23 9.34 14.50
N PHE A 87 -0.90 8.26 14.12
CA PHE A 87 -2.30 8.25 13.73
C PHE A 87 -3.12 7.50 14.76
N GLU A 88 -4.22 8.12 15.19
CA GLU A 88 -5.20 7.47 16.03
C GLU A 88 -6.37 6.98 15.17
N SER A 89 -6.75 5.72 15.37
CA SER A 89 -7.92 5.12 14.76
C SER A 89 -9.19 5.42 15.58
N LYS A 90 -10.36 5.13 15.01
CA LYS A 90 -11.64 5.35 15.73
C LYS A 90 -11.78 4.45 16.98
N ASP A 91 -11.06 3.33 17.03
CA ASP A 91 -10.97 2.44 18.18
C ASP A 91 -9.79 2.78 19.11
N THR A 92 -9.26 4.01 19.05
CA THR A 92 -8.20 4.55 19.93
C THR A 92 -6.84 3.88 19.83
N LYS A 93 -6.65 2.99 18.84
CA LYS A 93 -5.34 2.43 18.55
C LYS A 93 -4.46 3.47 17.88
N ILE A 94 -3.19 3.43 18.23
CA ILE A 94 -2.17 4.33 17.73
C ILE A 94 -1.28 3.58 16.75
N GLN A 95 -1.16 4.12 15.55
CA GLN A 95 -0.18 3.69 14.58
C GLN A 95 0.94 4.72 14.51
N ILE A 96 2.19 4.25 14.61
CA ILE A 96 3.35 5.14 14.43
C ILE A 96 3.55 5.38 12.94
N VAL A 97 3.70 6.64 12.57
CA VAL A 97 3.75 7.09 11.19
C VAL A 97 5.17 7.53 10.86
N ASP A 98 5.76 8.35 11.71
CA ASP A 98 7.18 8.71 11.67
C ASP A 98 7.88 8.32 12.97
N GLY A 99 9.18 8.03 12.87
CA GLY A 99 10.02 7.65 14.00
C GLY A 99 9.94 6.17 14.40
N ARG A 100 9.42 5.31 13.51
CA ARG A 100 9.34 3.86 13.72
C ARG A 100 10.66 3.25 14.15
N GLN A 101 11.74 3.48 13.38
CA GLN A 101 13.06 2.91 13.70
C GLN A 101 13.58 3.37 15.06
N ARG A 102 13.28 4.62 15.46
CA ARG A 102 13.65 5.18 16.76
C ARG A 102 12.89 4.50 17.89
N ILE A 103 11.57 4.40 17.79
CA ILE A 103 10.74 3.70 18.79
C ILE A 103 11.10 2.22 18.90
N SER A 104 11.26 1.52 17.77
CA SER A 104 11.69 0.12 17.76
C SER A 104 13.04 -0.04 18.45
N THR A 105 14.00 0.85 18.19
CA THR A 105 15.31 0.83 18.86
C THR A 105 15.18 0.97 20.37
N PHE A 106 14.36 1.92 20.85
CA PHE A 106 14.13 2.10 22.29
C PHE A 106 13.56 0.84 22.94
N ILE A 107 12.52 0.26 22.32
CA ILE A 107 11.86 -0.93 22.85
C ILE A 107 12.76 -2.15 22.78
N ASP A 108 13.47 -2.34 21.67
CA ASP A 108 14.40 -3.46 21.50
C ASP A 108 15.53 -3.39 22.52
N PHE A 109 16.05 -2.19 22.82
CA PHE A 109 17.07 -2.00 23.85
C PHE A 109 16.50 -2.32 25.24
N MET A 110 15.34 -1.75 25.61
CA MET A 110 14.67 -2.00 26.88
C MET A 110 14.24 -3.46 27.09
N ASN A 111 14.23 -4.27 26.02
CA ASN A 111 13.97 -5.71 26.04
C ASN A 111 15.25 -6.55 25.86
N ASP A 112 16.43 -5.96 26.06
CA ASP A 112 17.73 -6.66 26.04
C ASP A 112 18.05 -7.37 24.70
N LYS A 113 17.46 -6.90 23.58
CA LYS A 113 17.65 -7.51 22.25
C LYS A 113 18.99 -7.17 21.61
N PHE A 114 19.65 -6.11 22.05
CA PHE A 114 21.00 -5.76 21.60
C PHE A 114 21.80 -5.08 22.72
N GLU A 115 23.11 -5.03 22.55
CA GLU A 115 24.07 -4.38 23.43
C GLU A 115 24.61 -3.10 22.77
N LEU A 116 24.96 -2.09 23.56
CA LEU A 116 25.47 -0.82 23.01
C LEU A 116 26.87 -1.00 22.43
N LYS A 117 27.10 -0.47 21.23
CA LYS A 117 28.39 -0.56 20.52
C LYS A 117 28.80 0.79 19.93
N GLN A 118 30.11 0.96 19.74
CA GLN A 118 30.68 2.06 18.95
C GLN A 118 30.22 3.46 19.43
N LEU A 119 30.15 3.64 20.76
CA LEU A 119 29.78 4.91 21.39
C LEU A 119 30.95 5.89 21.39
N ASN A 120 30.65 7.18 21.23
CA ASN A 120 31.66 8.23 21.14
C ASN A 120 31.92 8.90 22.49
N ILE A 121 30.91 9.01 23.35
CA ILE A 121 30.90 9.87 24.53
C ILE A 121 30.86 9.03 25.81
N ILE A 122 29.83 8.21 25.98
CA ILE A 122 29.59 7.40 27.18
C ILE A 122 30.18 6.01 26.97
N LYS A 123 31.50 5.87 27.12
CA LYS A 123 32.20 4.61 26.81
C LYS A 123 32.01 3.51 27.85
N ASP A 124 31.63 3.84 29.08
CA ASP A 124 31.44 2.91 30.20
C ASP A 124 30.21 2.00 30.07
N ILE A 125 29.34 2.27 29.09
CA ILE A 125 28.16 1.45 28.78
C ILE A 125 28.30 0.63 27.49
N ILE A 126 29.47 0.64 26.86
CA ILE A 126 29.76 -0.24 25.72
C ILE A 126 29.63 -1.70 26.18
N SER A 127 29.05 -2.55 25.32
CA SER A 127 28.75 -3.95 25.57
C SER A 127 27.77 -4.21 26.72
N LYS A 128 27.03 -3.18 27.16
CA LYS A 128 25.93 -3.35 28.12
C LYS A 128 24.60 -3.45 27.40
N LYS A 129 23.75 -4.35 27.89
CA LYS A 129 22.31 -4.36 27.62
C LYS A 129 21.58 -3.46 28.62
N PHE A 130 20.27 -3.29 28.43
CA PHE A 130 19.47 -2.48 29.34
C PHE A 130 19.50 -3.04 30.76
N SER A 131 19.44 -4.38 30.92
CA SER A 131 19.57 -5.07 32.21
C SER A 131 20.84 -4.71 32.99
N ASP A 132 21.92 -4.42 32.28
CA ASP A 132 23.26 -4.20 32.86
C ASP A 132 23.50 -2.74 33.26
N LEU A 133 22.56 -1.84 32.92
CA LEU A 133 22.63 -0.44 33.28
C LEU A 133 22.33 -0.20 34.77
N THR A 134 22.94 0.85 35.32
CA THR A 134 22.64 1.32 36.69
C THR A 134 21.20 1.80 36.79
N ALA A 135 20.65 1.82 38.01
CA ALA A 135 19.28 2.30 38.23
C ALA A 135 19.06 3.75 37.73
N ILE A 136 20.07 4.61 37.81
CA ILE A 136 20.01 5.99 37.32
C ILE A 136 19.96 6.02 35.79
N GLN A 137 20.77 5.20 35.12
CA GLN A 137 20.77 5.10 33.65
C GLN A 137 19.45 4.54 33.11
N LYS A 138 18.89 3.51 33.76
CA LYS A 138 17.58 2.95 33.41
C LYS A 138 16.48 4.00 33.49
N ARG A 139 16.39 4.73 34.61
CA ARG A 139 15.41 5.82 34.80
C ARG A 139 15.55 6.91 33.75
N LYS A 140 16.79 7.33 33.44
CA LYS A 140 17.02 8.32 32.38
C LYS A 140 16.43 7.92 31.02
N ILE A 141 16.47 6.63 30.69
CA ILE A 141 15.87 6.11 29.46
C ILE A 141 14.35 6.02 29.60
N GLU A 142 13.87 5.36 30.65
CA GLU A 142 12.44 5.11 30.87
C GLU A 142 11.61 6.41 30.95
N ASP A 143 12.14 7.43 31.64
CA ASP A 143 11.47 8.70 31.88
C ASP A 143 11.64 9.72 30.75
N TYR A 144 12.50 9.43 29.75
CA TYR A 144 12.75 10.32 28.64
C TYR A 144 11.44 10.60 27.87
N GLN A 145 11.08 11.88 27.78
CA GLN A 145 9.85 12.32 27.13
C GLN A 145 10.09 12.57 25.65
N ILE A 146 9.30 11.91 24.79
CA ILE A 146 9.27 12.19 23.36
C ILE A 146 8.12 13.15 23.03
N ASP A 147 8.38 14.12 22.15
CA ASP A 147 7.36 15.03 21.63
C ASP A 147 6.59 14.34 20.48
N ILE A 148 5.26 14.34 20.56
CA ILE A 148 4.37 13.60 19.66
C ILE A 148 3.32 14.53 19.07
N TYR A 149 3.04 14.34 17.78
CA TYR A 149 1.89 14.87 17.06
C TYR A 149 0.96 13.72 16.67
N THR A 150 -0.24 13.68 17.25
CA THR A 150 -1.23 12.64 16.96
C THR A 150 -2.32 13.20 16.06
N ILE A 151 -2.50 12.62 14.87
CA ILE A 151 -3.61 12.95 13.98
C ILE A 151 -4.80 12.07 14.32
N GLN A 152 -5.89 12.71 14.73
CA GLN A 152 -7.04 12.05 15.32
C GLN A 152 -8.25 12.07 14.37
N PRO A 153 -9.21 11.15 14.54
CA PRO A 153 -10.53 11.30 13.95
C PRO A 153 -11.17 12.64 14.39
N PRO A 154 -11.98 13.30 13.54
CA PRO A 154 -12.50 12.82 12.26
C PRO A 154 -11.64 13.19 11.02
N THR A 155 -10.33 13.44 11.18
CA THR A 155 -9.44 13.87 10.06
C THR A 155 -9.62 12.99 8.82
N PRO A 156 -9.99 13.57 7.65
CA PRO A 156 -10.20 12.82 6.42
C PRO A 156 -8.96 12.03 5.98
N GLU A 157 -9.17 10.87 5.36
CA GLU A 157 -8.08 9.98 4.93
C GLU A 157 -7.11 10.64 3.94
N GLN A 158 -7.63 11.45 3.01
CA GLN A 158 -6.79 12.21 2.09
C GLN A 158 -5.91 13.23 2.83
N VAL A 159 -6.43 13.85 3.89
CA VAL A 159 -5.64 14.78 4.72
C VAL A 159 -4.56 14.02 5.49
N LYS A 160 -4.87 12.85 6.08
CA LYS A 160 -3.86 11.99 6.72
C LYS A 160 -2.75 11.62 5.74
N PHE A 161 -3.12 11.22 4.52
CA PHE A 161 -2.18 10.90 3.45
C PHE A 161 -1.28 12.09 3.11
N ASN A 162 -1.86 13.28 2.92
CA ASN A 162 -1.11 14.50 2.61
C ASN A 162 -0.17 14.93 3.75
N ILE A 163 -0.58 14.78 5.01
CA ILE A 163 0.29 15.07 6.16
C ILE A 163 1.43 14.05 6.21
N PHE A 164 1.14 12.77 5.96
CA PHE A 164 2.18 11.75 5.90
C PHE A 164 3.19 12.02 4.79
N ASP A 165 2.73 12.39 3.59
CA ASP A 165 3.63 12.79 2.49
C ASP A 165 4.54 13.94 2.94
N ARG A 166 3.97 15.02 3.47
CA ARG A 166 4.73 16.20 3.92
C ARG A 166 5.78 15.86 4.96
N VAL A 167 5.47 14.99 5.91
CA VAL A 167 6.43 14.56 6.94
C VAL A 167 7.59 13.74 6.33
N ASN A 168 7.32 12.89 5.35
CA ASN A 168 8.35 12.05 4.71
C ASN A 168 9.22 12.78 3.67
N ARG A 169 8.84 13.99 3.22
CA ARG A 169 9.60 14.73 2.20
C ARG A 169 11.06 15.03 2.58
N GLY A 170 11.40 15.02 3.88
CA GLY A 170 12.78 15.18 4.34
C GLY A 170 13.68 13.95 4.14
N GLY A 171 13.10 12.78 3.81
CA GLY A 171 13.82 11.51 3.60
C GLY A 171 13.59 10.92 2.21
N THR A 172 13.74 9.60 2.08
CA THR A 172 13.41 8.91 0.83
C THR A 172 11.90 8.95 0.59
N GLN A 173 11.48 9.67 -0.45
CA GLN A 173 10.07 9.86 -0.77
C GLN A 173 9.39 8.54 -1.15
N LEU A 174 8.42 8.11 -0.34
CA LEU A 174 7.55 6.97 -0.62
C LEU A 174 6.67 7.27 -1.84
N ASN A 175 6.35 6.29 -2.68
CA ASN A 175 5.29 6.49 -3.67
C ASN A 175 3.89 6.29 -3.06
N ASN A 176 2.83 6.55 -3.84
CA ASN A 176 1.47 6.48 -3.30
C ASN A 176 1.11 5.08 -2.75
N GLN A 177 1.61 4.01 -3.36
CA GLN A 177 1.35 2.65 -2.91
C GLN A 177 2.13 2.28 -1.64
N GLU A 178 3.39 2.70 -1.54
CA GLU A 178 4.20 2.52 -0.34
C GLU A 178 3.60 3.29 0.84
N MET A 179 3.07 4.50 0.59
CA MET A 179 2.32 5.24 1.58
C MET A 179 1.08 4.48 2.03
N ARG A 180 0.21 4.03 1.11
CA ARG A 180 -0.98 3.23 1.47
C ARG A 180 -0.62 1.98 2.28
N ASN A 181 0.44 1.28 1.89
CA ASN A 181 0.92 0.11 2.61
C ASN A 181 1.41 0.48 4.02
N ALA A 182 2.04 1.64 4.21
CA ALA A 182 2.49 2.11 5.51
C ALA A 182 1.33 2.54 6.43
N LEU A 183 0.27 3.10 5.86
CA LEU A 183 -0.92 3.65 6.53
C LEU A 183 -1.94 2.56 6.87
N TYR A 184 -2.29 1.70 5.92
CA TYR A 184 -3.47 0.83 6.01
C TYR A 184 -3.09 -0.62 6.27
N GLN A 185 -2.24 -0.82 7.26
CA GLN A 185 -1.71 -2.14 7.57
C GLN A 185 -2.77 -3.09 8.13
N GLY A 186 -2.53 -4.38 7.92
CA GLY A 186 -3.41 -5.46 8.36
C GLY A 186 -3.74 -6.42 7.22
N LYS A 187 -4.94 -7.01 7.29
CA LYS A 187 -5.41 -8.04 6.36
C LYS A 187 -5.29 -7.64 4.89
N SER A 188 -5.54 -6.37 4.57
CA SER A 188 -5.43 -5.86 3.20
C SER A 188 -3.99 -5.93 2.68
N THR A 189 -3.02 -5.40 3.42
CA THR A 189 -1.60 -5.45 3.04
C THR A 189 -1.06 -6.88 2.96
N GLU A 190 -1.52 -7.77 3.83
CA GLU A 190 -1.14 -9.18 3.82
C GLU A 190 -1.71 -9.90 2.59
N LEU A 191 -3.01 -9.75 2.32
CA LEU A 191 -3.66 -10.31 1.13
C LEU A 191 -2.93 -9.85 -0.13
N ILE A 192 -2.74 -8.55 -0.33
CA ILE A 192 -2.13 -8.00 -1.53
C ILE A 192 -0.70 -8.52 -1.71
N LYS A 193 0.07 -8.62 -0.61
CA LYS A 193 1.41 -9.22 -0.63
C LYS A 193 1.34 -10.68 -1.06
N ASN A 194 0.49 -11.49 -0.44
CA ASN A 194 0.37 -12.92 -0.75
C ASN A 194 0.00 -13.13 -2.23
N LEU A 195 -0.93 -12.32 -2.77
CA LEU A 195 -1.29 -12.36 -4.18
C LEU A 195 -0.14 -11.98 -5.12
N SER A 196 0.69 -11.00 -4.73
CA SER A 196 1.86 -10.58 -5.52
C SER A 196 2.94 -11.65 -5.61
N GLU A 197 3.02 -12.52 -4.60
CA GLU A 197 4.00 -13.61 -4.54
C GLU A 197 3.56 -14.87 -5.30
N LEU A 198 2.28 -14.97 -5.71
CA LEU A 198 1.75 -16.12 -6.45
C LEU A 198 2.46 -16.37 -7.78
N GLU A 199 2.94 -17.59 -7.98
CA GLU A 199 3.59 -18.01 -9.23
C GLU A 199 2.67 -17.85 -10.45
N ILE A 200 1.37 -18.06 -10.30
CA ILE A 200 0.44 -17.89 -11.42
C ILE A 200 0.29 -16.43 -11.84
N PHE A 201 0.37 -15.48 -10.90
CA PHE A 201 0.36 -14.05 -11.22
C PHE A 201 1.63 -13.65 -11.97
N LYS A 202 2.79 -14.13 -11.51
CA LYS A 202 4.07 -13.93 -12.22
C LYS A 202 4.02 -14.52 -13.63
N LYS A 203 3.50 -15.74 -13.81
CA LYS A 203 3.33 -16.36 -15.14
C LYS A 203 2.34 -15.61 -16.04
N ALA A 204 1.19 -15.22 -15.51
CA ALA A 204 0.16 -14.49 -16.26
C ALA A 204 0.66 -13.11 -16.73
N THR A 205 1.60 -12.51 -16.01
CA THR A 205 2.21 -11.21 -16.34
C THR A 205 3.59 -11.35 -17.00
N GLY A 206 4.08 -12.55 -17.29
CA GLY A 206 5.42 -12.77 -17.87
C GLY A 206 6.56 -12.29 -16.96
N ASN A 207 6.35 -12.25 -15.65
CA ASN A 207 7.29 -11.83 -14.60
C ASN A 207 7.91 -10.44 -14.83
N SER A 208 7.18 -9.56 -15.53
CA SER A 208 7.66 -8.22 -15.90
C SER A 208 7.37 -7.17 -14.83
N ILE A 209 6.40 -7.40 -13.95
CA ILE A 209 6.05 -6.47 -12.89
C ILE A 209 6.98 -6.72 -11.71
N LYS A 210 7.89 -5.79 -11.45
CA LYS A 210 8.88 -5.93 -10.38
C LYS A 210 8.29 -5.49 -9.03
N PRO A 211 8.64 -6.16 -7.91
CA PRO A 211 8.21 -5.74 -6.57
C PRO A 211 8.80 -4.41 -6.11
N LYS A 212 9.78 -3.88 -6.84
CA LYS A 212 10.42 -2.59 -6.54
C LYS A 212 9.33 -1.50 -6.47
N ARG A 213 9.36 -0.69 -5.42
CA ARG A 213 8.37 0.39 -5.18
C ARG A 213 6.91 -0.11 -5.14
N MET A 214 6.68 -1.40 -4.82
CA MET A 214 5.35 -2.02 -4.66
C MET A 214 4.42 -1.93 -5.88
N LYS A 215 4.96 -1.93 -7.10
CA LYS A 215 4.16 -1.85 -8.34
C LYS A 215 3.25 -3.06 -8.54
N ASP A 216 3.73 -4.25 -8.20
CA ASP A 216 2.96 -5.50 -8.15
C ASP A 216 1.76 -5.42 -7.19
N ARG A 217 1.97 -4.86 -6.00
CA ARG A 217 0.91 -4.64 -5.02
C ARG A 217 -0.09 -3.59 -5.51
N TYR A 218 0.38 -2.57 -6.20
CA TYR A 218 -0.47 -1.51 -6.74
C TYR A 218 -1.47 -2.05 -7.76
N ILE A 219 -1.00 -2.79 -8.77
CA ILE A 219 -1.88 -3.33 -9.83
C ILE A 219 -2.89 -4.35 -9.26
N ILE A 220 -2.48 -5.14 -8.26
CA ILE A 220 -3.37 -6.07 -7.54
C ILE A 220 -4.44 -5.30 -6.75
N LEU A 221 -4.05 -4.27 -6.01
CA LEU A 221 -4.99 -3.45 -5.24
C LEU A 221 -6.02 -2.76 -6.16
N ARG A 222 -5.59 -2.28 -7.33
CA ARG A 222 -6.50 -1.71 -8.34
C ARG A 222 -7.49 -2.74 -8.86
N PHE A 223 -7.01 -3.94 -9.20
CA PHE A 223 -7.89 -5.05 -9.58
C PHE A 223 -8.92 -5.34 -8.48
N ILE A 224 -8.49 -5.53 -7.23
CA ILE A 224 -9.40 -5.83 -6.11
C ILE A 224 -10.43 -4.71 -5.95
N GLY A 225 -9.99 -3.45 -5.96
CA GLY A 225 -10.88 -2.30 -5.80
C GLY A 225 -11.98 -2.25 -6.86
N PHE A 226 -11.60 -2.32 -8.14
CA PHE A 226 -12.58 -2.27 -9.22
C PHE A 226 -13.40 -3.56 -9.35
N TYR A 227 -12.82 -4.74 -9.07
CA TYR A 227 -13.57 -5.99 -9.01
C TYR A 227 -14.71 -5.88 -7.98
N LEU A 228 -14.40 -5.49 -6.74
CA LEU A 228 -15.42 -5.34 -5.69
C LEU A 228 -16.45 -4.27 -6.02
N TYR A 229 -16.03 -3.18 -6.66
CA TYR A 229 -16.91 -2.08 -7.08
C TYR A 229 -17.91 -2.51 -8.16
N PHE A 230 -17.44 -3.11 -9.26
CA PHE A 230 -18.30 -3.50 -10.37
C PHE A 230 -19.15 -4.74 -10.07
N TYR A 231 -18.68 -5.65 -9.21
CA TYR A 231 -19.51 -6.75 -8.66
C TYR A 231 -20.50 -6.29 -7.57
N ARG A 232 -20.53 -5.00 -7.23
CA ARG A 232 -21.43 -4.44 -6.20
C ARG A 232 -21.28 -5.11 -4.82
N ILE A 233 -20.06 -5.53 -4.49
CA ILE A 233 -19.71 -6.11 -3.17
C ILE A 233 -19.41 -5.01 -2.15
N LEU A 234 -18.96 -3.84 -2.62
CA LEU A 234 -18.67 -2.70 -1.75
C LEU A 234 -19.95 -2.10 -1.15
N PRO A 235 -19.90 -1.63 0.10
CA PRO A 235 -20.93 -0.79 0.70
C PRO A 235 -21.21 0.49 -0.12
N ASN A 236 -22.43 1.01 -0.02
CA ASN A 236 -22.89 2.15 -0.81
C ASN A 236 -22.07 3.44 -0.59
N ASP A 237 -21.43 3.60 0.57
CA ASP A 237 -20.59 4.76 0.90
C ASP A 237 -19.19 4.73 0.25
N ILE A 238 -18.79 3.58 -0.32
CA ILE A 238 -17.53 3.43 -1.05
C ILE A 238 -17.82 3.47 -2.56
N GLN A 239 -17.74 4.67 -3.13
CA GLN A 239 -17.91 4.92 -4.56
C GLN A 239 -16.63 5.43 -5.21
N TYR A 240 -16.45 5.15 -6.49
CA TYR A 240 -15.37 5.75 -7.28
C TYR A 240 -15.77 7.15 -7.76
N LYS A 241 -15.06 8.18 -7.29
CA LYS A 241 -15.33 9.59 -7.61
C LYS A 241 -14.21 10.25 -8.42
N GLY A 242 -13.42 9.46 -9.16
CA GLY A 242 -12.31 9.97 -9.96
C GLY A 242 -11.00 10.24 -9.19
N ASN A 243 -11.01 10.05 -7.86
CA ASN A 243 -9.79 10.06 -7.04
C ASN A 243 -9.37 8.63 -6.72
N ILE A 244 -8.36 8.13 -7.45
CA ILE A 244 -7.82 6.79 -7.25
C ILE A 244 -7.16 6.62 -5.87
N ASN A 245 -6.50 7.66 -5.35
CA ASN A 245 -5.82 7.60 -4.07
C ASN A 245 -6.82 7.37 -2.94
N GLU A 246 -7.86 8.20 -2.88
CA GLU A 246 -8.94 8.07 -1.91
C GLU A 246 -9.67 6.72 -2.05
N PHE A 247 -9.97 6.32 -3.29
CA PHE A 247 -10.66 5.06 -3.55
C PHE A 247 -9.88 3.86 -3.01
N LEU A 248 -8.61 3.71 -3.38
CA LEU A 248 -7.81 2.57 -2.93
C LEU A 248 -7.56 2.59 -1.41
N SER A 249 -7.43 3.77 -0.79
CA SER A 249 -7.37 3.89 0.67
C SER A 249 -8.65 3.35 1.34
N LYS A 250 -9.84 3.71 0.82
CA LYS A 250 -11.11 3.16 1.31
C LYS A 250 -11.21 1.65 1.13
N ILE A 251 -10.71 1.09 0.02
CA ILE A 251 -10.65 -0.35 -0.19
C ILE A 251 -9.80 -1.04 0.88
N MET A 252 -8.61 -0.50 1.18
CA MET A 252 -7.74 -1.09 2.22
C MET A 252 -8.37 -1.04 3.61
N ILE A 253 -8.98 0.10 3.98
CA ILE A 253 -9.71 0.24 5.25
C ILE A 253 -10.88 -0.75 5.31
N PHE A 254 -11.65 -0.87 4.23
CA PHE A 254 -12.76 -1.83 4.13
C PHE A 254 -12.28 -3.26 4.38
N LEU A 255 -11.22 -3.69 3.70
CA LEU A 255 -10.65 -5.03 3.84
C LEU A 255 -10.05 -5.29 5.24
N ASN A 256 -9.43 -4.28 5.87
CA ASN A 256 -8.92 -4.41 7.24
C ASN A 256 -10.04 -4.54 8.27
N ASN A 257 -11.14 -3.80 8.11
CA ASN A 257 -12.27 -3.79 9.04
C ASN A 257 -13.23 -4.98 8.84
N LYS A 258 -13.11 -5.73 7.75
CA LYS A 258 -13.90 -6.93 7.54
C LYS A 258 -13.48 -8.01 8.55
N ARG A 259 -14.37 -8.25 9.51
CA ARG A 259 -14.24 -9.33 10.48
C ARG A 259 -14.33 -10.70 9.81
N ASP A 260 -15.14 -10.80 8.77
CA ASP A 260 -15.35 -12.01 7.99
C ASP A 260 -14.11 -12.39 7.14
N SER A 261 -13.50 -13.53 7.45
CA SER A 261 -12.39 -14.12 6.69
C SER A 261 -12.84 -14.69 5.34
N TYR A 262 -14.14 -14.94 5.15
CA TYR A 262 -14.68 -15.51 3.91
C TYR A 262 -14.40 -14.62 2.71
N LEU A 263 -14.69 -13.31 2.79
CA LEU A 263 -14.46 -12.38 1.68
C LEU A 263 -12.99 -12.34 1.25
N ILE A 264 -12.05 -12.36 2.20
CA ILE A 264 -10.61 -12.37 1.90
C ILE A 264 -10.23 -13.65 1.15
N GLY A 265 -10.72 -14.81 1.63
CA GLY A 265 -10.50 -16.10 0.97
C GLY A 265 -11.13 -16.18 -0.44
N GLU A 266 -12.32 -15.61 -0.62
CA GLU A 266 -12.98 -15.53 -1.93
C GLU A 266 -12.21 -14.67 -2.92
N ILE A 267 -11.71 -13.50 -2.48
CA ILE A 267 -10.87 -12.64 -3.32
C ILE A 267 -9.61 -13.39 -3.75
N GLU A 268 -8.96 -14.10 -2.82
CA GLU A 268 -7.76 -14.88 -3.12
C GLU A 268 -8.04 -16.02 -4.11
N ALA A 269 -9.10 -16.80 -3.86
CA ALA A 269 -9.50 -17.90 -4.74
C ALA A 269 -9.86 -17.39 -6.15
N ASN A 270 -10.63 -16.30 -6.24
CA ASN A 270 -11.03 -15.72 -7.51
C ASN A 270 -9.84 -15.11 -8.25
N PHE A 271 -8.94 -14.39 -7.58
CA PHE A 271 -7.72 -13.89 -8.22
C PHE A 271 -6.88 -15.03 -8.82
N LYS A 272 -6.67 -16.12 -8.05
CA LYS A 272 -5.92 -17.29 -8.53
C LYS A 272 -6.59 -17.94 -9.73
N ARG A 273 -7.92 -18.11 -9.71
CA ARG A 273 -8.71 -18.64 -10.84
C ARG A 273 -8.60 -17.76 -12.08
N ILE A 274 -8.75 -16.44 -11.92
CA ILE A 274 -8.68 -15.47 -13.01
C ILE A 274 -7.28 -15.46 -13.65
N MET A 275 -6.21 -15.40 -12.85
CA MET A 275 -4.84 -15.45 -13.37
C MET A 275 -4.55 -16.79 -14.08
N THR A 276 -5.08 -17.89 -13.54
CA THR A 276 -4.97 -19.22 -14.18
C THR A 276 -5.70 -19.24 -15.52
N PHE A 277 -6.92 -18.72 -15.57
CA PHE A 277 -7.73 -18.63 -16.79
C PHE A 277 -7.05 -17.76 -17.85
N ALA A 278 -6.54 -16.59 -17.45
CA ALA A 278 -5.84 -15.67 -18.34
C ALA A 278 -4.60 -16.33 -18.97
N HIS A 279 -3.74 -16.91 -18.13
CA HIS A 279 -2.50 -17.53 -18.60
C HIS A 279 -2.74 -18.78 -19.44
N LYS A 280 -3.64 -19.67 -19.01
CA LYS A 280 -3.93 -20.94 -19.71
C LYS A 280 -4.51 -20.70 -21.11
N ASN A 281 -5.41 -19.73 -21.26
CA ASN A 281 -6.13 -19.52 -22.53
C ASN A 281 -5.45 -18.50 -23.45
N TYR A 282 -4.72 -17.53 -22.91
CA TYR A 282 -4.20 -16.41 -23.70
C TYR A 282 -2.69 -16.17 -23.57
N GLY A 283 -2.03 -16.85 -22.63
CA GLY A 283 -0.60 -16.74 -22.39
C GLY A 283 -0.21 -15.45 -21.66
N GLU A 284 1.10 -15.24 -21.54
CA GLU A 284 1.68 -14.15 -20.74
C GLU A 284 1.50 -12.74 -21.31
N ASN A 285 1.14 -12.60 -22.60
CA ASN A 285 0.99 -11.31 -23.28
C ASN A 285 -0.42 -10.72 -23.22
N ILE A 286 -1.35 -11.37 -22.52
CA ILE A 286 -2.76 -10.98 -22.53
C ILE A 286 -3.00 -9.57 -21.97
N PHE A 287 -2.22 -9.16 -20.98
CA PHE A 287 -2.33 -7.83 -20.35
C PHE A 287 -1.41 -6.77 -20.98
N ARG A 288 -0.97 -6.99 -22.22
CA ARG A 288 -0.18 -6.03 -23.01
C ARG A 288 -0.94 -5.65 -24.27
N PHE A 289 -0.87 -4.38 -24.64
CA PHE A 289 -1.25 -4.00 -25.98
C PHE A 289 -0.24 -4.51 -27.00
N ASN A 290 -0.71 -4.71 -28.23
CA ASN A 290 0.14 -5.15 -29.32
C ASN A 290 1.06 -3.99 -29.73
N ASN A 291 2.23 -4.34 -30.26
CA ASN A 291 3.17 -3.34 -30.73
C ASN A 291 2.98 -3.03 -32.21
N SER A 292 3.36 -1.81 -32.59
CA SER A 292 3.73 -1.47 -33.97
C SER A 292 5.21 -1.73 -34.29
N ASN A 293 6.09 -1.85 -33.27
CA ASN A 293 7.55 -2.06 -33.39
C ASN A 293 8.04 -3.35 -32.66
N GLU A 294 9.30 -3.75 -32.88
CA GLU A 294 9.88 -5.02 -32.36
C GLU A 294 9.99 -5.12 -30.81
N ASN A 295 9.84 -4.03 -30.06
CA ASN A 295 10.05 -4.02 -28.60
C ASN A 295 8.78 -4.28 -27.79
N ARG A 296 8.69 -5.42 -27.10
CA ARG A 296 7.57 -5.81 -26.20
C ARG A 296 7.13 -4.67 -25.26
N ARG A 297 5.87 -4.22 -25.37
CA ARG A 297 5.26 -3.22 -24.48
C ARG A 297 5.14 -3.70 -23.02
N PRO A 298 5.21 -2.79 -22.03
CA PRO A 298 4.93 -3.12 -20.63
C PRO A 298 3.49 -3.59 -20.40
N ILE A 299 3.23 -4.15 -19.21
CA ILE A 299 1.85 -4.47 -18.80
C ILE A 299 1.08 -3.16 -18.65
N ASN A 300 -0.13 -3.08 -19.20
CA ASN A 300 -1.00 -1.92 -19.02
C ASN A 300 -1.95 -2.15 -17.83
N MET A 301 -1.97 -1.21 -16.88
CA MET A 301 -2.73 -1.39 -15.63
C MET A 301 -4.25 -1.41 -15.85
N ALA A 302 -4.76 -0.49 -16.66
CA ALA A 302 -6.19 -0.42 -16.98
C ALA A 302 -6.64 -1.66 -17.78
N LEU A 303 -5.77 -2.19 -18.64
CA LEU A 303 -6.01 -3.43 -19.36
C LEU A 303 -6.03 -4.64 -18.42
N PHE A 304 -5.09 -4.69 -17.46
CA PHE A 304 -5.06 -5.74 -16.43
C PHE A 304 -6.36 -5.79 -15.64
N GLU A 305 -6.85 -4.65 -15.13
CA GLU A 305 -8.13 -4.56 -14.42
C GLU A 305 -9.30 -5.04 -15.27
N SER A 306 -9.41 -4.49 -16.49
CA SER A 306 -10.55 -4.71 -17.38
C SER A 306 -10.64 -6.15 -17.83
N LEU A 307 -9.53 -6.73 -18.28
CA LEU A 307 -9.51 -8.13 -18.71
C LEU A 307 -9.61 -9.09 -17.53
N SER A 308 -9.04 -8.78 -16.37
CA SER A 308 -9.24 -9.63 -15.18
C SER A 308 -10.71 -9.68 -14.76
N TYR A 309 -11.42 -8.55 -14.84
CA TYR A 309 -12.87 -8.50 -14.63
C TYR A 309 -13.64 -9.30 -15.70
N LEU A 310 -13.27 -9.16 -16.99
CA LEU A 310 -13.85 -9.98 -18.07
C LEU A 310 -13.67 -11.48 -17.78
N PHE A 311 -12.47 -11.88 -17.38
CA PHE A 311 -12.14 -13.28 -17.15
C PHE A 311 -12.81 -13.85 -15.91
N ALA A 312 -13.14 -13.03 -14.92
CA ALA A 312 -14.03 -13.43 -13.83
C ALA A 312 -15.41 -13.83 -14.36
N LEU A 313 -16.05 -12.97 -15.18
CA LEU A 313 -17.37 -13.25 -15.79
C LEU A 313 -17.33 -14.50 -16.70
N CYS A 314 -16.29 -14.62 -17.50
CA CYS A 314 -16.05 -15.78 -18.37
C CYS A 314 -15.89 -17.08 -17.58
N TYR A 315 -15.11 -17.06 -16.49
CA TYR A 315 -14.90 -18.22 -15.64
C TYR A 315 -16.20 -18.67 -14.96
N GLU A 316 -16.96 -17.74 -14.39
CA GLU A 316 -18.25 -18.02 -13.73
C GLU A 316 -19.29 -18.63 -14.69
N THR A 317 -19.21 -18.31 -15.97
CA THR A 317 -20.13 -18.81 -17.00
C THR A 317 -19.54 -19.93 -17.87
N ASN A 318 -18.32 -20.37 -17.58
CA ASN A 318 -17.58 -21.37 -18.35
C ASN A 318 -17.46 -21.03 -19.85
N ILE A 319 -17.31 -19.74 -20.17
CA ILE A 319 -17.15 -19.21 -21.53
C ILE A 319 -15.68 -18.90 -21.78
N ILE A 320 -15.14 -19.31 -22.93
CA ILE A 320 -13.76 -19.01 -23.32
C ILE A 320 -13.78 -18.23 -24.65
N PRO A 321 -13.77 -16.89 -24.60
CA PRO A 321 -13.76 -16.08 -25.82
C PRO A 321 -12.60 -16.45 -26.74
N LYS A 322 -12.87 -16.60 -28.05
CA LYS A 322 -11.84 -16.82 -29.07
C LYS A 322 -10.76 -15.74 -28.99
N LYS A 323 -9.49 -16.13 -29.09
CA LYS A 323 -8.33 -15.23 -28.97
C LYS A 323 -8.42 -14.01 -29.91
N GLU A 324 -8.87 -14.20 -31.14
CA GLU A 324 -9.07 -13.12 -32.12
C GLU A 324 -10.05 -12.05 -31.64
N LYS A 325 -11.14 -12.43 -30.96
CA LYS A 325 -12.12 -11.48 -30.41
C LYS A 325 -11.50 -10.64 -29.29
N ILE A 326 -10.67 -11.26 -28.45
CA ILE A 326 -9.94 -10.58 -27.37
C ILE A 326 -8.91 -9.61 -27.94
N GLU A 327 -8.16 -10.02 -28.97
CA GLU A 327 -7.18 -9.13 -29.62
C GLU A 327 -7.87 -7.93 -30.29
N LYS A 328 -9.03 -8.13 -30.92
CA LYS A 328 -9.83 -7.03 -31.46
C LYS A 328 -10.28 -6.05 -30.37
N LEU A 329 -10.71 -6.55 -29.22
CA LEU A 329 -11.07 -5.71 -28.06
C LEU A 329 -9.86 -4.91 -27.56
N LYS A 330 -8.68 -5.54 -27.46
CA LYS A 330 -7.43 -4.88 -27.08
C LYS A 330 -7.05 -3.76 -28.06
N SER A 331 -7.21 -3.99 -29.37
CA SER A 331 -6.95 -2.96 -30.38
C SER A 331 -7.92 -1.78 -30.30
N GLU A 332 -9.20 -2.01 -29.98
CA GLU A 332 -10.18 -0.93 -29.71
C GLU A 332 -9.76 -0.11 -28.49
N PHE A 333 -9.35 -0.78 -27.40
CA PHE A 333 -8.88 -0.14 -26.18
C PHE A 333 -7.63 0.71 -26.39
N ASP A 334 -6.62 0.19 -27.09
CA ASP A 334 -5.39 0.93 -27.39
C ASP A 334 -5.67 2.19 -28.24
N SER A 335 -6.54 2.03 -29.26
CA SER A 335 -6.92 3.13 -30.17
C SER A 335 -7.73 4.23 -29.48
N SER A 336 -8.44 3.90 -28.39
CA SER A 336 -9.25 4.86 -27.64
C SER A 336 -8.44 5.93 -26.89
N LYS A 337 -7.13 5.70 -26.66
CA LYS A 337 -6.25 6.47 -25.77
C LYS A 337 -6.66 6.53 -24.29
N LYS A 338 -7.84 6.04 -23.90
CA LYS A 338 -8.36 6.04 -22.52
C LYS A 338 -7.63 5.08 -21.56
N PHE A 339 -6.80 4.19 -22.11
CA PHE A 339 -5.94 3.27 -21.37
C PHE A 339 -4.52 3.84 -21.14
N ILE A 340 -4.26 5.05 -21.63
CA ILE A 340 -2.96 5.75 -21.52
C ILE A 340 -3.16 7.13 -20.89
N ILE A 341 -4.11 7.91 -21.38
CA ILE A 341 -4.39 9.28 -20.94
C ILE A 341 -5.63 9.29 -20.04
N GLY A 342 -5.52 9.96 -18.88
CA GLY A 342 -6.66 10.11 -17.97
C GLY A 342 -7.24 8.77 -17.53
N ILE A 343 -6.39 7.76 -17.30
CA ILE A 343 -6.79 6.39 -17.02
C ILE A 343 -7.71 6.28 -15.80
N ASP A 344 -7.54 7.19 -14.84
CA ASP A 344 -8.29 7.23 -13.58
C ASP A 344 -9.46 8.22 -13.63
N SER A 345 -9.71 8.89 -14.75
CA SER A 345 -10.93 9.70 -14.88
C SER A 345 -12.17 8.80 -14.85
N ILE A 346 -13.26 9.27 -14.24
CA ILE A 346 -14.54 8.54 -14.20
C ILE A 346 -14.95 8.05 -15.60
N PRO A 347 -14.90 8.89 -16.67
CA PRO A 347 -15.25 8.44 -18.02
C PRO A 347 -14.36 7.33 -18.58
N SER A 348 -13.08 7.29 -18.22
CA SER A 348 -12.16 6.22 -18.66
C SER A 348 -12.41 4.91 -17.90
N VAL A 349 -12.73 4.98 -16.60
CA VAL A 349 -13.11 3.81 -15.81
C VAL A 349 -14.44 3.23 -16.30
N GLU A 350 -15.48 4.05 -16.42
CA GLU A 350 -16.78 3.57 -16.90
C GLU A 350 -16.69 3.00 -18.31
N TYR A 351 -15.95 3.67 -19.21
CA TYR A 351 -15.76 3.17 -20.58
C TYR A 351 -15.20 1.75 -20.61
N ARG A 352 -14.11 1.45 -19.90
CA ARG A 352 -13.44 0.14 -20.01
C ARG A 352 -14.29 -1.00 -19.43
N PHE A 353 -14.95 -0.80 -18.30
CA PHE A 353 -15.79 -1.83 -17.68
C PHE A 353 -17.13 -2.02 -18.42
N ASN A 354 -17.73 -0.94 -18.95
CA ASN A 354 -18.92 -1.06 -19.79
C ASN A 354 -18.60 -1.82 -21.08
N LYS A 355 -17.48 -1.50 -21.75
CA LYS A 355 -17.04 -2.20 -22.96
C LYS A 355 -16.74 -3.68 -22.73
N VAL A 356 -16.10 -4.02 -21.62
CA VAL A 356 -15.89 -5.41 -21.23
C VAL A 356 -17.23 -6.13 -21.02
N THR A 357 -18.19 -5.50 -20.36
CA THR A 357 -19.52 -6.08 -20.11
C THR A 357 -20.31 -6.27 -21.40
N GLU A 358 -20.30 -5.27 -22.30
CA GLU A 358 -20.88 -5.38 -23.64
C GLU A 358 -20.25 -6.50 -24.46
N PHE A 359 -18.91 -6.59 -24.45
CA PHE A 359 -18.18 -7.66 -25.11
C PHE A 359 -18.58 -9.04 -24.58
N PHE A 360 -18.62 -9.19 -23.25
CA PHE A 360 -19.02 -10.43 -22.61
C PHE A 360 -20.43 -10.85 -23.01
N ASN A 361 -21.40 -9.92 -22.98
CA ASN A 361 -22.79 -10.20 -23.36
C ASN A 361 -22.90 -10.64 -24.83
N LYS A 362 -22.13 -10.03 -25.74
CA LYS A 362 -22.07 -10.46 -27.15
C LYS A 362 -21.54 -11.89 -27.27
N VAL A 363 -20.41 -12.20 -26.63
CA VAL A 363 -19.84 -13.55 -26.66
C VAL A 363 -20.80 -14.55 -26.02
N LYS A 364 -21.44 -14.23 -24.90
CA LYS A 364 -22.41 -15.09 -24.23
C LYS A 364 -23.60 -15.45 -25.10
N ASN A 365 -24.08 -14.52 -25.92
CA ASN A 365 -25.16 -14.78 -26.86
C ASN A 365 -24.71 -15.72 -27.99
N ASP A 366 -23.45 -15.63 -28.44
CA ASP A 366 -22.89 -16.55 -29.44
C ASP A 366 -22.73 -18.00 -28.94
N TYR A 367 -22.76 -18.23 -27.61
CA TYR A 367 -22.68 -19.56 -26.97
C TYR A 367 -24.05 -20.18 -26.65
N LYS A 368 -25.14 -19.41 -26.80
CA LYS A 368 -26.51 -19.88 -26.55
C LYS A 368 -27.16 -20.53 -27.78
N TYR A 369 -26.45 -20.54 -28.90
CA TYR A 369 -26.77 -21.23 -30.16
C TYR A 369 -25.61 -22.15 -30.51
#